data_AF-A0A832CEW1-F1
#
_entry.id   AF-A0A832CEW1-F1
#
_cell.length_a   1.000
_cell.length_b   1.000
_cell.length_c   1.000
_cell.angle_alpha   90.00
_cell.angle_beta   90.00
_cell.angle_gamma   90.00
#
_symmetry.space_group_name_H-M   'P 1'
#
loop_
_entity.id
_entity.type
_entity.pdbx_description
1 polymer ?
#
loop_
_entity_poly.entity_id
_entity_poly.type
_entity_poly.pdbx_seq_one_letter_code
_entity_poly.pdbx_strand_id
1 'polypeptide(L)' 'MTPEERQKKLIELRAELARLTAQVDRGALEKPSSIRKIKRTIAIILTVEREEALKGRSR' A
#
# COMPACT_ATOMS: atom_id res chain seq x y z
N MET A 1 6.96 5.85 11.75
CA MET A 1 5.54 5.48 11.74
C MET A 1 5.29 4.45 12.82
N THR A 2 4.31 4.69 13.68
CA THR A 2 3.78 3.66 14.58
C THR A 2 3.09 2.56 13.77
N PRO A 3 2.90 1.36 14.32
CA PRO A 3 2.10 0.31 13.66
C PRO A 3 0.71 0.79 13.24
N GLU A 4 0.07 1.63 14.05
CA GLU A 4 -1.25 2.21 13.77
C GLU A 4 -1.24 3.17 12.58
N GLU A 5 -0.21 4.01 12.48
CA GLU A 5 -0.01 4.91 11.33
C GLU A 5 0.21 4.12 10.04
N ARG A 6 0.94 2.99 10.10
CA ARG A 6 1.13 2.09 8.96
C ARG A 6 -0.19 1.49 8.50
N GLN A 7 -1.02 1.02 9.44
CA GLN A 7 -2.34 0.49 9.11
C GLN A 7 -3.26 1.54 8.48
N LYS A 8 -3.34 2.74 9.06
CA LYS A 8 -4.10 3.85 8.46
C LYS A 8 -3.62 4.13 7.04
N LYS A 9 -2.30 4.17 6.84
CA LYS A 9 -1.73 4.42 5.52
C LYS A 9 -2.03 3.30 4.51
N LEU A 10 -2.03 2.04 4.96
CA LEU A 10 -2.42 0.91 4.11
C LEU A 10 -3.88 0.98 3.66
N ILE A 11 -4.80 1.39 4.55
CA ILE A 11 -6.21 1.57 4.21
C ILE A 11 -6.37 2.64 3.13
N GLU A 12 -5.73 3.79 3.30
CA GLU A 12 -5.74 4.88 2.31
C GLU A 12 -5.21 4.41 0.95
N LEU A 13 -4.04 3.77 0.93
CA LEU A 13 -3.40 3.32 -0.31
C LEU A 13 -4.21 2.24 -1.03
N ARG A 14 -4.87 1.34 -0.28
CA ARG A 14 -5.77 0.32 -0.87
C ARG A 14 -7.02 0.96 -1.47
N ALA A 15 -7.60 1.95 -0.80
CA ALA A 15 -8.75 2.69 -1.32
C ALA A 15 -8.40 3.50 -2.58
N GLU A 16 -7.23 4.11 -2.62
CA GLU A 16 -6.72 4.81 -3.82
C GLU A 16 -6.46 3.84 -4.96
N LEU A 17 -5.81 2.69 -4.67
CA LEU A 17 -5.57 1.65 -5.66
C LEU A 17 -6.87 1.16 -6.30
N ALA A 18 -7.91 0.89 -5.50
CA ALA A 18 -9.21 0.44 -5.98
C ALA A 18 -9.89 1.47 -6.90
N ARG A 19 -9.78 2.77 -6.58
CA ARG A 19 -10.31 3.84 -7.43
C ARG A 19 -9.59 3.90 -8.77
N LEU A 20 -8.25 3.82 -8.77
CA LEU A 20 -7.45 3.87 -9.98
C LEU A 20 -7.66 2.63 -10.87
N THR A 21 -7.75 1.44 -10.29
CA THR A 21 -8.06 0.23 -11.07
C THR A 21 -9.43 0.34 -11.70
N ALA A 22 -10.44 0.78 -10.96
CA ALA A 22 -11.79 0.97 -11.51
C ALA A 22 -11.88 2.07 -12.60
N GLN A 23 -10.97 3.06 -12.59
CA GLN A 23 -10.87 4.02 -13.69
C GLN A 23 -10.26 3.37 -14.93
N VAL A 24 -9.17 2.63 -14.76
CA VAL A 24 -8.52 1.89 -15.86
C VAL A 24 -9.47 0.88 -16.49
N ASP A 25 -10.23 0.14 -15.67
CA ASP A 25 -11.20 -0.86 -16.14
C ASP A 25 -12.32 -0.22 -16.97
N ARG A 26 -12.68 1.04 -16.68
CA ARG A 26 -13.65 1.83 -17.45
C ARG A 26 -13.05 2.47 -18.71
N GLY A 27 -11.81 2.15 -19.06
CA GLY A 27 -11.10 2.68 -20.23
C GLY A 27 -10.46 4.06 -20.00
N ALA A 28 -10.48 4.60 -18.78
CA ALA A 28 -9.79 5.84 -18.46
C ALA A 28 -8.31 5.55 -18.16
N LEU A 29 -7.48 5.63 -19.19
CA LEU A 29 -6.02 5.41 -19.15
C LEU A 29 -5.26 6.64 -18.63
N GLU A 30 -5.68 7.24 -17.51
CA GLU A 30 -5.01 8.46 -17.07
C GLU A 30 -3.58 8.19 -16.55
N LYS A 31 -3.37 7.19 -15.66
CA LYS A 31 -2.04 7.01 -15.00
C LYS A 31 -1.72 5.57 -14.56
N PRO A 32 -1.40 4.63 -15.48
CA PRO A 32 -0.95 3.27 -15.13
C PRO A 32 0.30 3.23 -14.24
N SER A 33 1.15 4.26 -14.33
CA SER A 33 2.35 4.40 -13.50
C SER A 33 2.03 4.64 -12.01
N SER A 34 0.92 5.33 -11.70
CA SER A 34 0.48 5.58 -10.32
C SER A 34 0.07 4.29 -9.62
N ILE A 35 -0.61 3.38 -10.31
CA ILE A 35 -0.96 2.05 -9.79
C ILE A 35 0.29 1.28 -9.35
N ARG A 36 1.33 1.28 -10.18
CA ARG A 36 2.61 0.63 -9.86
C ARG A 36 3.28 1.26 -8.62
N LYS A 37 3.27 2.59 -8.53
CA LYS A 37 3.83 3.32 -7.38
C LYS A 37 3.08 2.96 -6.09
N ILE A 38 1.76 2.98 -6.09
CA ILE A 38 0.93 2.64 -4.92
C ILE A 38 1.15 1.20 -4.49
N LYS A 39 1.16 0.24 -5.43
CA LYS A 39 1.46 -1.16 -5.13
C LYS A 39 2.84 -1.32 -4.49
N ARG A 40 3.86 -0.60 -4.98
CA ARG A 40 5.21 -0.61 -4.41
C ARG A 40 5.23 -0.03 -3.00
N THR A 41 4.55 1.09 -2.76
CA THR A 41 4.44 1.70 -1.42
C THR A 41 3.78 0.75 -0.42
N ILE A 42 2.68 0.10 -0.81
CA ILE A 42 2.01 -0.92 0.01
C ILE A 42 2.98 -2.06 0.37
N ALA A 43 3.71 -2.58 -0.62
CA ALA A 43 4.67 -3.66 -0.41
C ALA A 43 5.76 -3.27 0.60
N ILE A 44 6.32 -2.06 0.49
CA ILE A 44 7.34 -1.56 1.42
C ILE A 44 6.80 -1.48 2.84
N ILE A 45 5.59 -0.96 3.04
CA ILE A 45 4.98 -0.86 4.38
C ILE A 45 4.80 -2.25 4.99
N LEU A 46 4.28 -3.21 4.22
CA LEU A 46 4.11 -4.59 4.68
C LEU A 46 5.44 -5.27 5.01
N THR A 47 6.51 -4.99 4.25
CA THR A 47 7.85 -5.49 4.56
C THR A 47 8.33 -4.95 5.90
N VAL A 48 8.19 -3.65 6.14
CA VAL A 48 8.59 -3.04 7.42
C VAL A 48 7.77 -3.61 8.58
N GLU A 49 6.46 -3.78 8.43
CA GLU A 49 5.63 -4.42 9.45
C GLU A 49 6.09 -5.84 9.77
N ARG A 50 6.46 -6.62 8.74
CA ARG A 50 6.98 -7.97 8.92
C ARG A 50 8.32 -7.97 9.65
N GLU A 51 9.25 -7.09 9.27
CA GLU A 51 10.56 -6.99 9.92
C GLU A 51 10.44 -6.58 11.39
N GLU A 52 9.59 -5.60 11.70
CA GLU A 52 9.33 -5.17 13.08
C GLU A 52 8.68 -6.30 13.90
N ALA A 53 7.74 -7.05 13.32
CA ALA A 53 7.15 -8.21 13.97
C ALA A 53 8.19 -9.32 14.25
N LEU A 54 9.13 -9.56 13.33
CA LEU A 54 10.21 -10.53 13.53
C LEU A 54 11.18 -10.10 14.63
N LYS A 55 11.55 -8.80 14.69
CA LYS A 55 12.37 -8.25 15.78
C LYS A 55 11.69 -8.38 17.15
N GLY A 56 10.39 -8.10 17.22
CA GLY A 56 9.61 -8.22 18.44
C GLY A 56 9.48 -9.67 18.95
N ARG A 57 9.55 -10.66 18.06
CA ARG A 57 9.43 -12.09 18.40
C ARG A 57 10.73 -12.72 18.89
N SER A 58 11.86 -12.04 18.68
CA SER A 58 13.20 -12.50 19.09
C SER A 58 13.67 -11.92 20.43
N ARG A 59 12.85 -11.08 21.07
CA ARG A 59 13.05 -10.55 22.43
C ARG A 59 12.11 -11.25 23.40
#